data_AF-A0A0C3Q663-F1
#
_entry.id   AF-A0A0C3Q663-F1
#
_cell.length_a   1.000
_cell.length_b   1.000
_cell.length_c   1.000
_cell.angle_alpha   90.00
_cell.angle_beta   90.00
_cell.angle_gamma   90.00
#
_symmetry.space_group_name_H-M   'P 1'
#
loop_
_entity.id
_entity.type
_entity.pdbx_description
1 polymer ?
#
loop_
_entity_poly.entity_id
_entity_poly.type
_entity_poly.pdbx_seq_one_letter_code
_entity_poly.pdbx_strand_id
1 'polypeptide(L)' 'RLHYLPPYSPDLNPIELAFSSIKAHLRRHHHTVQAVLTGKKEHFNTAIDLLSDAVYSVTAEKSRGWFHHCGYL' A
#
# COMPACT_ATOMS: atom_id res chain seq x y z
N ARG A 1 13.99 -5.84 18.68
CA ARG A 1 13.01 -6.02 19.78
C ARG A 1 11.67 -6.38 19.14
N LEU A 2 10.94 -7.33 19.70
CA LEU A 2 9.58 -7.65 19.23
C LEU A 2 8.57 -6.74 19.96
N HIS A 3 7.61 -6.19 19.23
CA HIS A 3 6.50 -5.40 19.77
C HIS A 3 5.21 -6.20 19.58
N TYR A 4 4.58 -6.58 20.69
CA TYR A 4 3.30 -7.28 20.66
C TYR A 4 2.16 -6.26 20.66
N LEU A 5 1.18 -6.46 19.79
CA LEU A 5 -0.03 -5.63 19.72
C LEU A 5 -1.19 -6.32 20.44
N PRO A 6 -2.08 -5.56 21.11
CA PRO A 6 -3.35 -6.11 21.55
C PRO A 6 -4.16 -6.64 20.36
N PRO A 7 -5.05 -7.62 20.58
CA PRO A 7 -5.97 -8.08 19.55
C PRO A 7 -6.75 -6.93 18.92
N TYR A 8 -7.02 -7.01 17.61
CA TYR A 8 -7.81 -6.03 16.85
C TYR A 8 -7.34 -4.58 17.00
N SER A 9 -6.01 -4.36 17.08
CA SER A 9 -5.41 -3.03 17.13
C SER A 9 -4.72 -2.65 15.81
N PRO A 10 -5.45 -2.56 14.67
CA PRO A 10 -4.86 -2.18 13.40
C PRO A 10 -4.30 -0.75 13.42
N ASP A 11 -4.88 0.13 14.26
CA ASP A 11 -4.43 1.52 14.43
C ASP A 11 -3.00 1.62 15.01
N LEU A 12 -2.52 0.55 15.66
CA LEU A 12 -1.17 0.46 16.20
C LEU A 12 -0.19 -0.21 15.21
N ASN A 13 -0.62 -0.60 14.01
CA ASN A 13 0.22 -1.28 13.03
C ASN A 13 0.47 -0.40 11.78
N PRO A 14 1.67 0.20 11.62
CA PRO A 14 1.95 1.13 10.53
C PRO A 14 1.76 0.54 9.12
N ILE A 15 1.83 -0.78 8.96
CA ILE A 15 1.62 -1.43 7.66
C ILE A 15 0.18 -1.25 7.15
N GLU A 16 -0.80 -1.08 8.04
CA GLU A 16 -2.19 -0.86 7.66
C GLU A 16 -2.35 0.48 6.92
N LEU A 17 -1.63 1.51 7.37
CA LEU A 17 -1.57 2.82 6.72
C LEU A 17 -0.87 2.74 5.36
N ALA A 18 0.20 1.94 5.26
CA ALA A 18 0.87 1.67 3.99
C ALA A 18 -0.05 0.99 2.97
N PHE A 19 -0.76 -0.08 3.39
CA PHE A 19 -1.73 -0.73 2.52
C PHE A 19 -2.90 0.17 2.17
N SER A 20 -3.37 1.02 3.08
CA SER A 20 -4.39 2.03 2.77
C SER A 20 -3.91 2.98 1.67
N SER A 21 -2.67 3.48 1.77
CA SER A 21 -2.04 4.34 0.75
C SER A 21 -1.90 3.64 -0.60
N ILE A 22 -1.42 2.40 -0.63
CA ILE A 22 -1.29 1.59 -1.86
C ILE A 22 -2.67 1.37 -2.49
N LYS A 23 -3.67 0.95 -1.71
CA LYS A 23 -5.04 0.76 -2.22
C LYS A 23 -5.63 2.07 -2.75
N ALA A 24 -5.38 3.20 -2.09
CA ALA A 24 -5.81 4.51 -2.58
C ALA A 24 -5.13 4.87 -3.91
N HIS A 25 -3.84 4.55 -4.07
CA HIS A 25 -3.11 4.72 -5.32
C HIS A 25 -3.74 3.89 -6.45
N LEU A 26 -4.00 2.61 -6.21
CA LEU A 26 -4.62 1.71 -7.20
C LEU A 26 -6.04 2.19 -7.58
N ARG A 27 -6.83 2.67 -6.62
CA ARG A 27 -8.17 3.21 -6.89
C ARG A 27 -8.13 4.46 -7.77
N ARG A 28 -7.12 5.32 -7.64
CA ARG A 28 -6.93 6.45 -8.56
C ARG A 28 -6.67 5.99 -9.99
N HIS A 29 -6.03 4.84 -10.17
CA HIS A 29 -5.73 4.23 -11.46
C HIS A 29 -6.73 3.12 -11.86
N HIS A 30 -8.00 3.24 -11.43
CA HIS A 30 -9.01 2.19 -11.58
C HIS A 30 -9.20 1.69 -13.02
N HIS A 31 -9.08 2.57 -14.02
CA HIS A 31 -9.17 2.16 -15.43
C HIS A 31 -8.07 1.17 -15.81
N THR A 32 -6.83 1.44 -15.41
CA THR A 32 -5.69 0.53 -15.63
C THR A 32 -5.87 -0.76 -14.85
N VAL A 33 -6.32 -0.68 -13.59
CA VAL A 33 -6.63 -1.87 -12.77
C VAL A 33 -7.67 -2.76 -13.47
N GLN A 34 -8.75 -2.19 -13.97
CA GLN A 34 -9.79 -2.94 -14.69
C GLN A 34 -9.26 -3.58 -15.96
N ALA A 35 -8.41 -2.88 -16.71
CA ALA A 35 -7.78 -3.42 -17.92
C ALA A 35 -6.89 -4.63 -17.60
N VAL A 36 -6.02 -4.54 -16.58
CA VAL A 36 -5.10 -5.64 -16.26
C VAL A 36 -5.81 -6.86 -15.65
N LEU A 37 -6.95 -6.64 -14.98
CA LEU A 37 -7.75 -7.72 -14.39
C LEU A 37 -8.52 -8.58 -15.41
N THR A 38 -8.47 -8.26 -16.71
CA THR A 38 -9.06 -9.14 -17.75
C THR A 38 -8.28 -10.45 -17.94
N GLY A 39 -7.11 -10.60 -17.31
CA GLY A 39 -6.31 -11.83 -17.35
C GLY A 39 -5.59 -12.08 -18.68
N LYS A 40 -5.51 -11.08 -19.55
CA LYS A 40 -4.85 -11.21 -20.84
C LYS A 40 -3.32 -11.08 -20.68
N LYS A 41 -2.56 -11.90 -21.40
CA LYS A 41 -1.09 -11.99 -21.23
C LYS A 41 -0.38 -10.67 -21.55
N GLU A 42 -0.89 -9.92 -22.51
CA GLU A 42 -0.34 -8.61 -22.90
C GLU A 42 -0.39 -7.57 -21.77
N HIS A 43 -1.24 -7.76 -20.76
CA HIS A 43 -1.37 -6.86 -19.62
C HIS A 43 -0.41 -7.17 -18.46
N PHE A 44 0.41 -8.23 -18.56
CA PHE A 44 1.29 -8.64 -17.48
C PHE A 44 2.28 -7.52 -17.07
N ASN A 45 2.98 -6.93 -18.03
CA ASN A 45 3.92 -5.85 -17.75
C ASN A 45 3.21 -4.62 -17.14
N THR A 46 2.06 -4.24 -17.69
CA THR A 46 1.24 -3.15 -17.15
C THR A 46 0.80 -3.40 -15.71
N ALA A 47 0.49 -4.65 -15.35
CA ALA A 47 0.14 -5.01 -13.97
C ALA A 47 1.34 -4.85 -13.03
N ILE A 48 2.53 -5.27 -13.47
CA ILE A 48 3.78 -5.13 -12.71
C ILE A 48 4.16 -3.65 -12.53
N ASP A 49 4.08 -2.85 -13.60
CA ASP A 49 4.36 -1.41 -13.55
C ASP A 49 3.40 -0.71 -12.58
N LEU A 50 2.10 -0.99 -12.69
CA LEU A 50 1.07 -0.43 -11.81
C LEU A 50 1.29 -0.77 -10.32
N LEU A 51 1.66 -2.02 -10.03
CA LEU A 51 1.99 -2.45 -8.67
C LEU A 51 3.28 -1.79 -8.17
N SER A 52 4.29 -1.68 -9.04
CA SER A 52 5.56 -1.02 -8.71
C SER A 52 5.33 0.44 -8.36
N ASP A 53 4.60 1.18 -9.20
CA ASP A 53 4.25 2.58 -8.95
C ASP A 53 3.48 2.75 -7.64
N ALA A 54 2.53 1.86 -7.35
CA ALA A 54 1.75 1.91 -6.11
C ALA A 54 2.62 1.66 -4.87
N VAL A 55 3.50 0.66 -4.91
CA VAL A 55 4.43 0.33 -3.82
C VAL A 55 5.45 1.46 -3.61
N TYR A 56 6.07 1.96 -4.67
CA TYR A 56 7.05 3.05 -4.58
C TYR A 56 6.42 4.42 -4.28
N SER A 57 5.09 4.55 -4.33
CA SER A 57 4.39 5.74 -3.82
C SER A 57 4.41 5.86 -2.29
N VAL A 58 4.86 4.81 -1.58
CA VAL A 58 5.14 4.81 -0.14
C VAL A 58 6.53 5.40 0.11
N THR A 59 6.57 6.71 0.39
CA THR A 59 7.83 7.43 0.62
C THR A 59 8.32 7.27 2.06
N ALA A 60 9.62 7.52 2.30
CA ALA A 60 10.19 7.54 3.64
C ALA A 60 9.50 8.54 4.58
N GLU A 61 9.09 9.69 4.06
CA GLU A 61 8.34 10.72 4.78
C GLU A 61 6.97 10.19 5.26
N LYS A 62 6.20 9.56 4.36
CA LYS A 62 4.93 8.92 4.71
C LYS A 62 5.13 7.85 5.79
N SER A 63 6.10 6.96 5.60
CA SER A 63 6.43 5.92 6.56
C SER A 63 6.73 6.52 7.93
N ARG A 64 7.58 7.53 8.01
CA ARG A 64 7.88 8.24 9.26
C ARG A 64 6.61 8.82 9.90
N GLY A 65 5.76 9.48 9.11
CA GLY A 65 4.48 10.01 9.58
C GLY A 65 3.55 8.94 10.16
N TRP A 66 3.52 7.75 9.56
CA TRP A 66 2.72 6.63 10.04
C TRP A 66 3.27 6.01 11.33
N PHE A 67 4.59 5.86 11.44
CA PHE A 67 5.19 5.40 12.70
C PHE A 67 4.93 6.39 13.85
N HIS A 68 4.98 7.71 13.58
CA HIS A 68 4.58 8.73 14.56
C HIS A 68 3.08 8.65 14.88
N HIS A 69 2.21 8.50 13.88
CA HIS A 69 0.76 8.34 14.09
C HIS A 69 0.42 7.13 14.98
N CYS A 70 1.14 6.02 14.83
CA CYS A 70 0.97 4.83 15.65
C CYS A 70 1.70 4.89 17.01
N GLY A 71 2.40 5.99 17.34
CA GLY A 71 3.05 6.21 18.63
C GLY A 71 4.43 5.56 18.81
N TYR A 72 5.15 5.27 17.72
CA TYR A 72 6.49 4.66 17.76
C TYR A 72 7.66 5.64 17.65
N LEU A 73 7.37 6.91 17.35
CA LEU A 73 8.35 7.99 17.19
C LEU A 73 8.00 9.18 18.07
#